data_AF-A0A5C5X385-F1
#
_entry.id   AF-A0A5C5X385-F1
#
_cell.length_a   1.000
_cell.length_b   1.000
_cell.length_c   1.000
_cell.angle_alpha   90.00
_cell.angle_beta   90.00
_cell.angle_gamma   90.00
#
_symmetry.space_group_name_H-M   'P 1'
#
loop_
_entity.id
_entity.type
_entity.pdbx_description
1 polymer ?
#
loop_
_entity_poly.entity_id
_entity_poly.type
_entity_poly.pdbx_seq_one_letter_code
_entity_poly.pdbx_strand_id
1 'polypeptide(L)'
;MKKRVARPVQPENIDYEGQMLRNLVGIIVVSAHIMYGSSVDADVVLDFEQLEHVDAFVDVPPGLTYSEDGYTLTTPGLGGFASFGTLDSRFTGSTSLIINSLPNPLDLQDPRNSAILTRDGGGSFALRSIDLAELNFHLSTTVTFVATKSGGGTATQSFTIDGIGFAAETFFFSTEFESITSVTWRQEGNFHQFDNIVVGPAGPIVPEPSTMLLFSSGLIGLAFSRRRLSSAKPKHGRKHR
;
A
#
# COMPACT_ATOMS: atom_id res chain seq x y z
N MET A 1 12.87 40.42 78.75
CA MET A 1 11.69 40.25 79.61
C MET A 1 11.36 38.77 79.72
N LYS A 2 11.38 38.21 80.93
CA LYS A 2 11.05 36.81 81.27
C LYS A 2 9.55 36.54 81.06
N LYS A 3 9.17 35.33 80.63
CA LYS A 3 7.92 34.61 81.01
C LYS A 3 7.96 33.19 80.44
N ARG A 4 8.25 32.18 81.29
CA ARG A 4 7.31 31.27 81.98
C ARG A 4 6.64 30.23 81.06
N VAL A 5 7.28 29.06 81.05
CA VAL A 5 6.76 27.68 81.16
C VAL A 5 5.23 27.50 81.21
N ALA A 6 4.72 26.63 80.34
CA ALA A 6 3.64 25.68 80.63
C ALA A 6 3.88 24.37 79.83
N ARG A 7 4.02 23.25 80.53
CA ARG A 7 3.79 21.86 80.09
C ARG A 7 2.45 21.44 80.73
N PRO A 8 1.88 20.25 80.46
CA PRO A 8 1.44 19.62 79.22
C PRO A 8 -0.06 19.19 79.33
N VAL A 9 -0.74 18.76 78.26
CA VAL A 9 -1.83 17.78 78.37
C VAL A 9 -1.83 16.95 77.09
N GLN A 10 -1.62 15.64 77.22
CA GLN A 10 -1.85 14.67 76.14
C GLN A 10 -3.28 14.15 76.27
N PRO A 11 -4.14 14.31 75.26
CA PRO A 11 -5.38 13.56 75.17
C PRO A 11 -5.12 12.19 74.52
N GLU A 12 -5.17 11.18 75.39
CA GLU A 12 -5.89 9.91 75.24
C GLU A 12 -5.94 9.26 73.83
N ASN A 13 -5.25 8.12 73.72
CA ASN A 13 -5.47 7.12 72.68
C ASN A 13 -6.93 6.64 72.74
N ILE A 14 -7.74 7.09 71.79
CA ILE A 14 -9.00 6.41 71.50
C ILE A 14 -8.70 5.33 70.47
N ASP A 15 -8.72 4.11 70.98
CA ASP A 15 -8.67 2.87 70.24
C ASP A 15 -9.95 2.74 69.39
N TYR A 16 -9.83 2.98 68.09
CA TYR A 16 -10.89 2.69 67.11
C TYR A 16 -10.55 1.41 66.32
N GLU A 17 -9.99 0.40 67.00
CA GLU A 17 -10.02 -0.98 66.54
C GLU A 17 -11.43 -1.55 66.74
N GLY A 18 -12.18 -1.62 65.64
CA GLY A 18 -13.30 -2.55 65.52
C GLY A 18 -14.67 -1.88 65.48
N GLN A 19 -15.09 -1.50 64.28
CA GLN A 19 -16.29 -2.09 63.67
C GLN A 19 -16.50 -1.59 62.25
N MET A 20 -16.65 -2.57 61.35
CA MET A 20 -17.46 -2.46 60.13
C MET A 20 -16.95 -1.50 59.06
N LEU A 21 -16.19 -2.03 58.10
CA LEU A 21 -16.55 -1.91 56.67
C LEU A 21 -15.75 -2.95 55.88
N ARG A 22 -16.40 -4.10 55.72
CA ARG A 22 -16.09 -5.06 54.67
C ARG A 22 -16.39 -4.41 53.32
N ASN A 23 -15.54 -4.73 52.35
CA ASN A 23 -15.75 -4.62 50.90
C ASN A 23 -15.76 -3.19 50.33
N LEU A 24 -14.66 -2.78 49.71
CA LEU A 24 -14.62 -2.39 48.31
C LEU A 24 -13.17 -2.02 47.94
N VAL A 25 -12.37 -3.01 47.56
CA VAL A 25 -11.18 -2.77 46.72
C VAL A 25 -11.73 -2.56 45.32
N GLY A 26 -12.17 -1.33 45.03
CA GLY A 26 -12.45 -0.89 43.67
C GLY A 26 -11.13 -0.68 42.96
N ILE A 27 -10.72 -1.66 42.15
CA ILE A 27 -9.64 -1.46 41.17
C ILE A 27 -10.17 -0.44 40.16
N ILE A 28 -9.75 0.81 40.28
CA ILE A 28 -9.94 1.81 39.23
C ILE A 28 -8.91 1.50 38.15
N VAL A 29 -9.32 0.75 37.12
CA VAL A 29 -8.59 0.69 35.85
C VAL A 29 -8.94 1.97 35.09
N VAL A 30 -8.06 2.97 35.14
CA VAL A 30 -8.13 4.10 34.21
C VAL A 30 -7.64 3.61 32.86
N SER A 31 -8.55 3.12 32.03
CA SER A 31 -8.26 2.85 30.63
C SER A 31 -8.18 4.19 29.89
N ALA A 32 -6.96 4.73 29.77
CA ALA A 32 -6.67 5.83 28.88
C ALA A 32 -6.88 5.37 27.42
N HIS A 33 -8.07 5.61 26.89
CA HIS A 33 -8.32 5.50 25.46
C HIS A 33 -7.67 6.72 24.82
N ILE A 34 -6.43 6.59 24.39
CA ILE A 34 -5.86 7.49 23.39
C ILE A 34 -6.68 7.23 22.14
N MET A 35 -7.70 8.07 21.93
CA MET A 35 -8.42 8.17 20.68
C MET A 35 -7.44 8.72 19.65
N TYR A 36 -6.67 7.84 19.02
CA TYR A 36 -6.07 8.17 17.73
C TYR A 36 -7.25 8.35 16.77
N GLY A 37 -7.62 9.59 16.51
CA GLY A 37 -8.41 9.91 15.33
C GLY A 37 -7.57 9.48 14.14
N SER A 38 -7.88 8.32 13.56
CA SER A 38 -7.34 7.96 12.25
C SER A 38 -7.97 8.94 11.26
N SER A 39 -7.20 9.93 10.82
CA SER A 39 -7.54 10.61 9.57
C SER A 39 -7.54 9.53 8.50
N VAL A 40 -8.73 9.24 7.96
CA VAL A 40 -8.82 8.44 6.76
C VAL A 40 -8.23 9.34 5.67
N ASP A 41 -7.04 9.00 5.17
CA ASP A 41 -6.52 9.66 3.97
C ASP A 41 -7.62 9.60 2.90
N ALA A 42 -7.91 10.73 2.26
CA ALA A 42 -8.83 10.75 1.14
C ALA A 42 -8.13 10.16 -0.10
N ASP A 43 -8.93 9.79 -1.09
CA ASP A 43 -8.38 9.57 -2.42
C ASP A 43 -7.82 10.90 -2.96
N VAL A 44 -6.74 10.81 -3.72
CA VAL A 44 -6.00 11.90 -4.36
C VAL A 44 -5.88 11.57 -5.84
N VAL A 45 -5.90 12.61 -6.67
CA VAL A 45 -5.74 12.50 -8.12
C VAL A 45 -4.41 13.12 -8.49
N LEU A 46 -3.53 12.37 -9.14
CA LEU A 46 -2.37 12.93 -9.81
C LEU A 46 -2.84 13.36 -11.21
N ASP A 47 -3.06 14.66 -11.38
CA ASP A 47 -3.66 15.27 -12.58
C ASP A 47 -2.63 15.97 -13.49
N PHE A 48 -1.39 16.12 -13.01
CA PHE A 48 -0.27 16.68 -13.74
C PHE A 48 -0.46 18.12 -14.27
N GLU A 49 -1.50 18.83 -13.85
CA GLU A 49 -1.84 20.15 -14.39
C GLU A 49 -0.77 21.22 -14.06
N GLN A 50 0.10 20.93 -13.09
CA GLN A 50 1.30 21.75 -12.82
C GLN A 50 2.30 21.76 -13.98
N LEU A 51 2.16 20.85 -14.94
CA LEU A 51 2.98 20.74 -16.15
C LEU A 51 2.27 21.32 -17.39
N GLU A 52 1.09 21.91 -17.25
CA GLU A 52 0.37 22.51 -18.37
C GLU A 52 1.19 23.65 -18.99
N HIS A 53 1.25 23.68 -20.32
CA HIS A 53 1.87 24.77 -21.07
C HIS A 53 1.13 25.05 -22.39
N VAL A 54 1.08 26.32 -22.76
CA VAL A 54 0.23 26.81 -23.87
C VAL A 54 1.05 26.99 -25.15
N ASP A 55 1.45 25.88 -25.74
CA ASP A 55 2.09 25.84 -27.04
C ASP A 55 1.82 24.51 -27.78
N ALA A 56 2.49 24.29 -28.91
CA ALA A 56 2.35 23.10 -29.74
C ALA A 56 3.55 22.15 -29.60
N PHE A 57 4.36 22.32 -28.56
CA PHE A 57 5.57 21.55 -28.32
C PHE A 57 5.32 20.43 -27.31
N VAL A 58 6.34 19.57 -27.21
CA VAL A 58 6.43 18.54 -26.18
C VAL A 58 7.46 19.03 -25.19
N ASP A 59 7.03 19.35 -23.98
CA ASP A 59 7.96 19.69 -22.92
C ASP A 59 8.39 18.43 -22.20
N VAL A 60 9.69 18.36 -21.93
CA VAL A 60 10.29 17.34 -21.09
C VAL A 60 10.43 17.98 -19.71
N PRO A 61 9.52 17.74 -18.73
CA PRO A 61 9.76 18.13 -17.35
C PRO A 61 11.11 17.57 -16.88
N PRO A 62 11.71 18.18 -15.85
CA PRO A 62 13.16 18.25 -15.70
C PRO A 62 13.90 16.95 -15.34
N GLY A 63 13.30 15.75 -15.48
CA GLY A 63 14.08 14.53 -15.37
C GLY A 63 13.30 13.23 -15.26
N LEU A 64 13.91 12.32 -14.49
CA LEU A 64 13.52 10.92 -14.34
C LEU A 64 12.40 10.70 -13.33
N THR A 65 11.96 11.77 -12.67
CA THR A 65 11.02 11.72 -11.53
C THR A 65 10.02 12.86 -11.62
N TYR A 66 8.78 12.57 -11.23
CA TYR A 66 7.72 13.54 -11.04
C TYR A 66 7.01 13.25 -9.71
N SER A 67 6.78 14.26 -8.89
CA SER A 67 6.16 14.10 -7.57
C SER A 67 4.98 15.05 -7.43
N GLU A 68 3.87 14.52 -6.93
CA GLU A 68 2.62 15.25 -6.73
C GLU A 68 1.85 14.60 -5.57
N ASP A 69 1.30 15.43 -4.70
CA ASP A 69 0.42 15.02 -3.59
C ASP A 69 0.88 13.82 -2.74
N GLY A 70 2.19 13.72 -2.50
CA GLY A 70 2.78 12.66 -1.67
C GLY A 70 3.01 11.34 -2.40
N TYR A 71 3.02 11.36 -3.73
CA TYR A 71 3.37 10.23 -4.58
C TYR A 71 4.45 10.65 -5.57
N THR A 72 5.30 9.69 -5.95
CA THR A 72 6.37 9.89 -6.91
C THR A 72 6.29 8.86 -8.03
N LEU A 73 6.25 9.36 -9.26
CA LEU A 73 6.52 8.63 -10.48
C LEU A 73 8.02 8.66 -10.77
N THR A 74 8.59 7.50 -11.11
CA THR A 74 9.98 7.38 -11.55
C THR A 74 10.03 6.61 -12.85
N THR A 75 10.90 7.01 -13.78
CA THR A 75 11.27 6.21 -14.94
C THR A 75 12.77 5.90 -14.92
N PRO A 76 13.17 4.64 -15.17
CA PRO A 76 14.60 4.29 -15.27
C PRO A 76 15.21 4.69 -16.61
N GLY A 77 14.42 5.17 -17.58
CA GLY A 77 14.88 5.56 -18.90
C GLY A 77 15.39 6.99 -18.97
N LEU A 78 16.49 7.20 -19.71
CA LEU A 78 17.22 8.47 -19.72
C LEU A 78 16.45 9.67 -20.30
N GLY A 79 15.34 9.44 -21.01
CA GLY A 79 14.56 10.52 -21.61
C GLY A 79 13.47 11.10 -20.69
N GLY A 80 13.23 10.50 -19.52
CA GLY A 80 12.32 11.07 -18.51
C GLY A 80 10.85 10.99 -18.88
N PHE A 81 10.05 11.83 -18.22
CA PHE A 81 8.66 12.08 -18.58
C PHE A 81 8.55 13.26 -19.56
N ALA A 82 7.45 13.33 -20.30
CA ALA A 82 7.09 14.46 -21.17
C ALA A 82 5.59 14.75 -21.12
N SER A 83 5.19 15.98 -21.44
CA SER A 83 3.79 16.43 -21.58
C SER A 83 3.59 17.23 -22.87
N PHE A 84 2.38 17.16 -23.42
CA PHE A 84 2.01 17.94 -24.59
C PHE A 84 1.49 19.32 -24.21
N GLY A 85 1.85 20.32 -25.01
CA GLY A 85 1.24 21.64 -24.91
C GLY A 85 -0.19 21.63 -25.40
N THR A 86 -1.01 22.55 -24.88
CA THR A 86 -2.46 22.58 -25.14
C THR A 86 -2.84 22.82 -26.61
N LEU A 87 -1.89 23.19 -27.47
CA LEU A 87 -2.09 23.37 -28.91
C LEU A 87 -1.59 22.18 -29.75
N ASP A 88 -0.98 21.16 -29.14
CA ASP A 88 -0.61 19.92 -29.84
C ASP A 88 -1.88 19.13 -30.19
N SER A 89 -1.91 18.57 -31.41
CA SER A 89 -3.02 17.72 -31.88
C SER A 89 -3.28 16.47 -31.04
N ARG A 90 -2.33 16.07 -30.19
CA ARG A 90 -2.39 14.91 -29.29
C ARG A 90 -2.81 15.26 -27.86
N PHE A 91 -3.02 16.55 -27.56
CA PHE A 91 -3.53 17.00 -26.28
C PHE A 91 -4.95 16.44 -26.08
N THR A 92 -5.13 15.69 -25.00
CA THR A 92 -6.36 14.90 -24.73
C THR A 92 -7.47 15.74 -24.11
N GLY A 93 -7.19 17.02 -23.82
CA GLY A 93 -8.06 17.92 -23.05
C GLY A 93 -7.61 18.12 -21.59
N SER A 94 -6.54 17.44 -21.18
CA SER A 94 -5.92 17.50 -19.85
C SER A 94 -4.42 17.22 -20.00
N THR A 95 -3.60 17.67 -19.04
CA THR A 95 -2.15 17.49 -19.09
C THR A 95 -1.80 16.04 -18.79
N SER A 96 -1.49 15.27 -19.83
CA SER A 96 -1.07 13.89 -19.67
C SER A 96 0.46 13.75 -19.63
N LEU A 97 0.93 12.66 -19.02
CA LEU A 97 2.33 12.26 -19.07
C LEU A 97 2.57 11.14 -20.10
N ILE A 98 3.75 11.20 -20.72
CA ILE A 98 4.31 10.13 -21.53
C ILE A 98 5.69 9.74 -21.00
N ILE A 99 6.04 8.45 -21.14
CA ILE A 99 7.42 7.99 -20.94
C ILE A 99 8.20 8.32 -22.21
N ASN A 100 9.08 9.31 -22.13
CA ASN A 100 9.92 9.73 -23.24
C ASN A 100 11.15 8.82 -23.33
N SER A 101 11.03 7.71 -24.07
CA SER A 101 12.09 6.71 -24.18
C SER A 101 13.06 7.02 -25.32
N LEU A 102 14.24 7.57 -25.00
CA LEU A 102 15.40 7.67 -25.91
C LEU A 102 16.46 6.59 -25.59
N PRO A 103 17.15 5.96 -26.57
CA PRO A 103 17.11 6.18 -28.01
C PRO A 103 16.59 5.00 -28.85
N ASN A 104 16.10 3.91 -28.24
CA ASN A 104 15.53 2.79 -29.00
C ASN A 104 14.04 2.58 -28.67
N PRO A 105 13.15 3.40 -29.25
CA PRO A 105 11.70 3.22 -29.12
C PRO A 105 11.20 1.86 -29.65
N LEU A 106 12.05 1.08 -30.32
CA LEU A 106 11.73 -0.26 -30.81
C LEU A 106 12.07 -1.39 -29.83
N ASP A 107 12.84 -1.12 -28.76
CA ASP A 107 13.02 -2.10 -27.69
C ASP A 107 11.90 -1.99 -26.65
N LEU A 108 10.72 -2.43 -27.06
CA LEU A 108 9.54 -2.57 -26.18
C LEU A 108 9.76 -3.60 -25.06
N GLN A 109 10.93 -4.24 -24.95
CA GLN A 109 11.30 -5.14 -23.84
C GLN A 109 12.30 -4.51 -22.87
N ASP A 110 12.76 -3.29 -23.13
CA ASP A 110 13.64 -2.57 -22.23
C ASP A 110 12.90 -2.13 -20.94
N PRO A 111 13.36 -2.57 -19.74
CA PRO A 111 12.76 -2.13 -18.48
C PRO A 111 12.86 -0.61 -18.27
N ARG A 112 13.75 0.09 -18.96
CA ARG A 112 13.89 1.55 -18.95
C ARG A 112 12.68 2.29 -19.52
N ASN A 113 11.84 1.61 -20.30
CA ASN A 113 10.61 2.18 -20.86
C ASN A 113 9.43 2.00 -19.89
N SER A 114 9.64 2.25 -18.60
CA SER A 114 8.62 2.04 -17.56
C SER A 114 8.40 3.29 -16.71
N ALA A 115 7.19 3.40 -16.19
CA ALA A 115 6.84 4.30 -15.09
C ALA A 115 6.62 3.45 -13.84
N ILE A 116 7.13 3.94 -12.72
CA ILE A 116 7.04 3.31 -11.41
C ILE A 116 6.41 4.32 -10.47
N LEU A 117 5.22 4.01 -9.95
CA LEU A 117 4.53 4.84 -8.97
C LEU A 117 4.77 4.30 -7.56
N THR A 118 5.15 5.19 -6.64
CA THR A 118 5.35 4.90 -5.22
C THR A 118 4.77 6.01 -4.36
N ARG A 119 4.47 5.70 -3.10
CA ARG A 119 4.08 6.69 -2.09
C ARG A 119 5.33 7.29 -1.44
N ASP A 120 5.34 8.60 -1.26
CA ASP A 120 6.43 9.31 -0.59
C ASP A 120 6.52 8.91 0.88
N GLY A 121 7.74 8.70 1.37
CA GLY A 121 7.97 8.13 2.70
C GLY A 121 7.68 6.63 2.81
N GLY A 122 7.26 5.98 1.71
CA GLY A 122 6.96 4.56 1.63
C GLY A 122 5.56 4.21 2.15
N GLY A 123 5.40 2.97 2.61
CA GLY A 123 4.10 2.44 3.02
C GLY A 123 3.26 1.92 1.84
N SER A 124 2.07 1.44 2.16
CA SER A 124 1.13 0.94 1.16
C SER A 124 0.08 1.97 0.80
N PHE A 125 -0.44 1.85 -0.42
CA PHE A 125 -1.55 2.63 -0.94
C PHE A 125 -2.48 1.76 -1.77
N ALA A 126 -3.65 2.30 -2.12
CA ALA A 126 -4.54 1.73 -3.11
C ALA A 126 -4.41 2.50 -4.43
N LEU A 127 -4.37 1.78 -5.55
CA LEU A 127 -4.54 2.36 -6.89
C LEU A 127 -5.97 2.06 -7.36
N ARG A 128 -6.75 3.10 -7.64
CA ARG A 128 -8.19 3.01 -7.92
C ARG A 128 -8.47 3.03 -9.41
N SER A 129 -7.97 4.05 -10.10
CA SER A 129 -8.14 4.22 -11.53
C SER A 129 -6.98 4.97 -12.16
N ILE A 130 -6.93 4.91 -13.49
CA ILE A 130 -6.02 5.67 -14.33
C ILE A 130 -6.74 5.98 -15.63
N ASP A 131 -6.49 7.16 -16.18
CA ASP A 131 -6.90 7.49 -17.53
C ASP A 131 -5.76 7.18 -18.49
N LEU A 132 -6.08 6.49 -19.60
CA LEU A 132 -5.12 6.18 -20.65
C LEU A 132 -5.64 6.72 -21.99
N ALA A 133 -4.72 7.19 -22.82
CA ALA A 133 -5.02 7.61 -24.19
C ALA A 133 -3.93 7.14 -25.15
N GLU A 134 -4.25 7.03 -26.43
CA GLU A 134 -3.29 6.77 -27.47
C GLU A 134 -2.26 7.90 -27.55
N LEU A 135 -1.01 7.54 -27.84
CA LEU A 135 0.01 8.54 -28.17
C LEU A 135 0.15 8.71 -29.68
N ASN A 136 0.06 7.61 -30.44
CA ASN A 136 0.30 7.61 -31.88
C ASN A 136 -0.76 6.78 -32.65
N PHE A 137 -1.13 7.27 -33.83
CA PHE A 137 -1.81 6.55 -34.91
C PHE A 137 -3.23 5.97 -34.66
N HIS A 138 -3.94 6.36 -33.60
CA HIS A 138 -5.29 5.82 -33.30
C HIS A 138 -5.28 4.28 -33.34
N LEU A 139 -4.29 3.68 -32.69
CA LEU A 139 -4.09 2.24 -32.66
C LEU A 139 -4.32 1.73 -31.25
N SER A 140 -5.11 0.66 -31.16
CA SER A 140 -5.32 -0.04 -29.90
C SER A 140 -4.00 -0.50 -29.28
N THR A 141 -3.89 -0.33 -27.97
CA THR A 141 -2.69 -0.63 -27.18
C THR A 141 -3.12 -1.29 -25.88
N THR A 142 -2.49 -2.41 -25.52
CA THR A 142 -2.74 -3.08 -24.23
C THR A 142 -1.63 -2.76 -23.24
N VAL A 143 -1.96 -1.99 -22.20
CA VAL A 143 -1.02 -1.59 -21.15
C VAL A 143 -1.13 -2.56 -19.99
N THR A 144 0.00 -3.12 -19.55
CA THR A 144 0.06 -4.06 -18.43
C THR A 144 0.67 -3.41 -17.20
N PHE A 145 -0.07 -3.46 -16.10
CA PHE A 145 0.32 -2.97 -14.78
C PHE A 145 0.71 -4.14 -13.90
N VAL A 146 1.88 -4.02 -13.26
CA VAL A 146 2.39 -5.00 -12.30
C VAL A 146 2.60 -4.29 -10.96
N ALA A 147 1.80 -4.67 -9.97
CA ALA A 147 1.92 -4.13 -8.62
C ALA A 147 2.66 -5.08 -7.69
N THR A 148 3.46 -4.52 -6.78
CA THR A 148 4.07 -5.23 -5.65
C THR A 148 3.19 -5.02 -4.43
N LYS A 149 2.69 -6.11 -3.84
CA LYS A 149 1.78 -6.06 -2.69
C LYS A 149 2.54 -5.84 -1.38
N SER A 150 1.94 -5.15 -0.42
CA SER A 150 2.52 -4.90 0.91
C SER A 150 2.76 -6.18 1.72
N GLY A 151 1.94 -7.21 1.50
CA GLY A 151 2.12 -8.55 2.08
C GLY A 151 3.13 -9.44 1.33
N GLY A 152 3.76 -8.93 0.26
CA GLY A 152 4.58 -9.71 -0.66
C GLY A 152 3.80 -10.27 -1.86
N GLY A 153 4.55 -10.70 -2.87
CA GLY A 153 3.98 -11.14 -4.16
C GLY A 153 3.56 -9.98 -5.06
N THR A 154 2.94 -10.33 -6.18
CA THR A 154 2.55 -9.36 -7.22
C THR A 154 1.09 -9.51 -7.64
N ALA A 155 0.49 -8.43 -8.11
CA ALA A 155 -0.75 -8.43 -8.89
C ALA A 155 -0.46 -7.94 -10.30
N THR A 156 -1.18 -8.47 -11.29
CA THR A 156 -1.09 -8.02 -12.69
C THR A 156 -2.48 -7.74 -13.22
N GLN A 157 -2.66 -6.60 -13.88
CA GLN A 157 -3.88 -6.25 -14.59
C GLN A 157 -3.52 -5.53 -15.88
N SER A 158 -4.27 -5.79 -16.95
CA SER A 158 -4.05 -5.16 -18.25
C SER A 158 -5.32 -4.46 -18.72
N PHE A 159 -5.15 -3.34 -19.40
CA PHE A 159 -6.21 -2.57 -20.03
C PHE A 159 -5.89 -2.35 -21.49
N THR A 160 -6.91 -2.34 -22.34
CA THR A 160 -6.76 -2.15 -23.78
C THR A 160 -7.50 -0.87 -24.17
N ILE A 161 -6.74 0.12 -24.64
CA ILE A 161 -7.28 1.35 -25.22
C ILE A 161 -7.85 1.02 -26.60
N ASP A 162 -8.96 1.63 -26.99
CA ASP A 162 -9.79 1.21 -28.12
C ASP A 162 -9.25 1.59 -29.50
N GLY A 163 -8.30 2.51 -29.60
CA GLY A 163 -7.76 3.03 -30.84
C GLY A 163 -8.62 4.13 -31.47
N ILE A 164 -9.48 4.82 -30.71
CA ILE A 164 -10.43 5.80 -31.22
C ILE A 164 -10.06 7.22 -30.76
N GLY A 165 -9.15 7.83 -31.51
CA GLY A 165 -8.76 9.23 -31.33
C GLY A 165 -7.65 9.40 -30.30
N PHE A 166 -7.64 10.57 -29.65
CA PHE A 166 -6.74 10.90 -28.52
C PHE A 166 -7.59 11.19 -27.27
N ALA A 167 -8.68 10.45 -27.09
CA ALA A 167 -9.58 10.64 -25.96
C ALA A 167 -9.11 9.77 -24.79
N ALA A 168 -9.09 10.34 -23.58
CA ALA A 168 -8.78 9.60 -22.38
C ALA A 168 -9.90 8.60 -22.03
N GLU A 169 -9.52 7.36 -21.77
CA GLU A 169 -10.37 6.29 -21.26
C GLU A 169 -10.03 5.97 -19.80
N THR A 170 -11.03 5.95 -18.93
CA THR A 170 -10.86 5.63 -17.51
C THR A 170 -10.91 4.12 -17.27
N PHE A 171 -9.85 3.58 -16.66
CA PHE A 171 -9.76 2.18 -16.29
C PHE A 171 -9.70 1.99 -14.78
N PHE A 172 -10.51 1.06 -14.25
CA PHE A 172 -10.59 0.76 -12.82
C PHE A 172 -9.82 -0.50 -12.45
N PHE A 173 -8.96 -0.38 -11.43
CA PHE A 173 -8.21 -1.50 -10.90
C PHE A 173 -9.06 -2.40 -10.00
N SER A 174 -8.72 -3.68 -9.99
CA SER A 174 -9.33 -4.66 -9.10
C SER A 174 -8.87 -4.50 -7.65
N THR A 175 -9.52 -5.20 -6.73
CA THR A 175 -9.16 -5.20 -5.30
C THR A 175 -7.73 -5.67 -5.01
N GLU A 176 -7.09 -6.34 -5.97
CA GLU A 176 -5.70 -6.78 -5.87
C GLU A 176 -4.69 -5.61 -5.82
N PHE A 177 -5.15 -4.39 -6.13
CA PHE A 177 -4.38 -3.15 -6.12
C PHE A 177 -4.69 -2.25 -4.89
N GLU A 178 -5.44 -2.74 -3.89
CA GLU A 178 -5.79 -1.95 -2.70
C GLU A 178 -4.69 -1.89 -1.63
N SER A 179 -3.68 -2.75 -1.71
CA SER A 179 -2.61 -2.83 -0.70
C SER A 179 -1.27 -3.07 -1.38
N ILE A 180 -0.82 -2.07 -2.13
CA ILE A 180 0.41 -2.14 -2.93
C ILE A 180 1.44 -1.14 -2.42
N THR A 181 2.73 -1.45 -2.57
CA THR A 181 3.85 -0.56 -2.26
C THR A 181 4.40 0.13 -3.49
N SER A 182 4.17 -0.45 -4.67
CA SER A 182 4.54 0.12 -5.96
C SER A 182 3.68 -0.50 -7.07
N VAL A 183 3.47 0.25 -8.14
CA VAL A 183 2.97 -0.28 -9.42
C VAL A 183 3.93 0.15 -10.52
N THR A 184 4.13 -0.73 -11.50
CA THR A 184 4.96 -0.47 -12.67
C THR A 184 4.17 -0.82 -13.92
N TRP A 185 4.22 0.07 -14.92
CA TRP A 185 3.74 -0.21 -16.26
C TRP A 185 4.75 0.30 -17.28
N ARG A 186 4.67 -0.24 -18.49
CA ARG A 186 5.66 -0.01 -19.54
C ARG A 186 5.01 0.69 -20.70
N GLN A 187 5.80 1.47 -21.43
CA GLN A 187 5.40 2.02 -22.71
C GLN A 187 5.35 0.87 -23.73
N GLU A 188 4.15 0.60 -24.24
CA GLU A 188 3.87 -0.53 -25.12
C GLU A 188 3.94 -0.14 -26.60
N GLY A 189 3.93 -1.14 -27.49
CA GLY A 189 3.88 -0.90 -28.94
C GLY A 189 2.62 -0.12 -29.31
N ASN A 190 2.77 0.95 -30.10
CA ASN A 190 1.81 2.02 -30.40
C ASN A 190 1.78 3.19 -29.41
N PHE A 191 2.42 3.03 -28.25
CA PHE A 191 2.60 4.05 -27.22
C PHE A 191 1.29 4.61 -26.63
N HIS A 192 1.33 5.02 -25.37
CA HIS A 192 0.21 5.65 -24.71
C HIS A 192 0.65 6.85 -23.86
N GLN A 193 -0.36 7.61 -23.48
CA GLN A 193 -0.34 8.67 -22.50
C GLN A 193 -1.10 8.20 -21.26
N PHE A 194 -0.80 8.76 -20.11
CA PHE A 194 -1.55 8.49 -18.89
C PHE A 194 -1.80 9.76 -18.10
N ASP A 195 -2.95 9.80 -17.43
CA ASP A 195 -3.46 10.97 -16.68
C ASP A 195 -4.38 10.49 -15.53
N ASN A 196 -4.81 11.42 -14.67
CA ASN A 196 -5.80 11.26 -13.60
C ASN A 196 -5.60 9.97 -12.80
N ILE A 197 -4.38 9.77 -12.28
CA ILE A 197 -4.08 8.59 -11.47
C ILE A 197 -4.73 8.75 -10.10
N VAL A 198 -5.79 7.99 -9.85
CA VAL A 198 -6.50 8.03 -8.57
C VAL A 198 -5.87 7.04 -7.61
N VAL A 199 -5.26 7.57 -6.56
CA VAL A 199 -4.64 6.82 -5.47
C VAL A 199 -5.32 7.13 -4.16
N GLY A 200 -5.19 6.25 -3.17
CA GLY A 200 -5.84 6.46 -1.89
C GLY A 200 -5.23 5.64 -0.75
N PRO A 201 -5.85 5.71 0.44
CA PRO A 201 -5.46 4.87 1.56
C PRO A 201 -5.50 3.40 1.16
N ALA A 202 -4.51 2.64 1.64
CA ALA A 202 -4.54 1.20 1.47
C ALA A 202 -5.81 0.62 2.07
N GLY A 203 -6.45 -0.30 1.35
CA GLY A 203 -7.54 -1.11 1.86
C GLY A 203 -7.09 -1.96 3.05
N PRO A 204 -8.03 -2.55 3.80
CA PRO A 204 -7.69 -3.47 4.87
C PRO A 204 -6.87 -4.63 4.28
N ILE A 205 -5.66 -4.84 4.81
CA ILE A 205 -4.85 -6.01 4.44
C ILE A 205 -5.67 -7.23 4.86
N VAL A 206 -6.25 -7.93 3.89
CA VAL A 206 -6.95 -9.20 4.14
C VAL A 206 -5.86 -10.21 4.51
N PRO A 207 -5.75 -10.63 5.78
CA PRO A 207 -4.72 -11.58 6.16
C PRO A 207 -4.92 -12.85 5.33
N GLU A 208 -3.84 -13.44 4.82
CA GLU A 208 -3.93 -14.75 4.20
C GLU A 208 -4.74 -15.66 5.12
N PRO A 209 -5.77 -16.36 4.60
CA PRO A 209 -6.67 -17.08 5.45
C PRO A 209 -5.84 -18.06 6.28
N SER A 210 -6.06 -18.05 7.59
CA SER A 210 -5.38 -18.92 8.56
C SER A 210 -5.54 -20.42 8.23
N THR A 211 -6.32 -20.76 7.20
CA THR A 211 -6.33 -22.05 6.52
C THR A 211 -4.96 -22.47 5.99
N MET A 212 -4.07 -21.58 5.52
CA MET A 212 -2.71 -21.95 5.10
C MET A 212 -1.88 -22.44 6.30
N LEU A 213 -1.99 -21.75 7.43
CA LEU A 213 -1.38 -22.12 8.70
C LEU A 213 -2.00 -23.41 9.26
N LEU A 214 -3.32 -23.57 9.16
CA LEU A 214 -4.04 -24.77 9.59
C LEU A 214 -3.73 -25.97 8.67
N PHE A 215 -3.57 -25.75 7.38
CA PHE A 215 -3.22 -26.76 6.40
C PHE A 215 -1.79 -27.25 6.61
N SER A 216 -0.83 -26.33 6.74
CA SER A 216 0.56 -26.67 7.01
C SER A 216 0.73 -27.35 8.38
N SER A 217 0.10 -26.83 9.43
CA SER A 217 0.12 -27.48 10.76
C SER A 217 -0.62 -28.82 10.79
N GLY A 218 -1.71 -28.96 10.03
CA GLY A 218 -2.44 -30.21 9.84
C GLY A 218 -1.58 -31.29 9.16
N LEU A 219 -0.85 -30.93 8.11
CA LEU A 219 0.10 -31.84 7.43
C LEU A 219 1.24 -32.26 8.35
N ILE A 220 1.79 -31.33 9.15
CA ILE A 220 2.81 -31.63 10.15
C ILE A 220 2.24 -32.61 11.21
N GLY A 221 1.04 -32.36 11.72
CA GLY A 221 0.36 -33.24 12.67
C GLY A 221 0.15 -34.66 12.13
N LEU A 222 -0.25 -34.80 10.86
CA LEU A 222 -0.39 -36.10 10.18
C LEU A 222 0.95 -36.82 9.97
N ALA A 223 2.04 -36.09 9.70
CA ALA A 223 3.38 -36.66 9.59
C ALA A 223 3.87 -37.22 10.94
N PHE A 224 3.59 -36.53 12.05
CA PHE A 224 3.91 -37.00 13.40
C PHE A 224 3.06 -38.19 13.85
N SER A 225 1.77 -38.24 13.49
CA SER A 225 0.89 -39.35 13.87
C SER A 225 1.27 -40.67 13.19
N ARG A 226 1.77 -40.64 11.95
CA ARG A 226 2.26 -41.84 11.25
C ARG A 226 3.49 -42.48 11.91
N ARG A 227 4.38 -41.70 12.54
CA ARG A 227 5.59 -42.24 13.19
C ARG A 227 5.31 -43.08 14.44
N ARG A 228 4.17 -42.88 15.12
CA ARG A 228 3.83 -43.65 16.33
C ARG A 228 3.36 -45.08 16.04
N LEU A 229 2.81 -45.35 14.86
CA LEU A 229 2.27 -46.67 14.52
C LEU A 229 3.35 -47.69 14.15
N SER A 230 4.56 -47.26 13.77
CA SER A 230 5.63 -48.16 13.34
C SER A 230 6.55 -48.66 14.46
N SER A 231 6.37 -48.22 15.73
CA SER A 231 7.24 -48.61 16.86
C SER A 231 6.67 -49.68 17.79
N ALA A 232 5.53 -50.29 17.47
CA ALA A 232 5.00 -51.43 18.23
C ALA A 232 5.79 -52.71 17.89
N LYS A 233 6.92 -52.95 18.58
CA LYS A 233 7.63 -54.24 18.55
C LYS A 233 6.74 -55.33 19.17
N PRO A 234 6.48 -56.45 18.48
CA PRO A 234 5.75 -57.57 19.07
C PRO A 234 6.60 -58.21 20.18
N LYS A 235 6.06 -58.25 21.41
CA LYS A 235 6.66 -59.03 22.51
C LYS A 235 6.59 -60.51 22.16
N HIS A 236 7.69 -61.08 21.68
CA HIS A 236 7.80 -62.53 21.51
C HIS A 236 7.90 -63.19 22.89
N GLY A 237 6.82 -63.85 23.28
CA GLY A 237 6.71 -64.62 24.51
C GLY A 237 7.66 -65.82 24.50
N ARG A 238 8.61 -65.82 25.43
CA ARG A 238 9.51 -66.92 25.77
C ARG A 238 8.69 -68.05 26.41
N LYS A 239 8.49 -69.17 25.72
CA LYS A 239 7.99 -70.41 26.33
C LYS A 239 9.15 -71.21 26.92
N HIS A 240 9.12 -71.41 28.24
CA HIS A 240 9.88 -72.43 28.94
C HIS A 240 8.95 -73.63 29.16
N ARG A 241 9.27 -74.78 28.54
CA ARG A 241 9.36 -76.12 29.12
C ARG A 241 9.42 -77.16 28.01
#